data_AF-A0A963EDR3-F1
#
_entry.id   AF-A0A963EDR3-F1
#
_cell.length_a   1.000
_cell.length_b   1.000
_cell.length_c   1.000
_cell.angle_alpha   90.00
_cell.angle_beta   90.00
_cell.angle_gamma   90.00
#
_symmetry.space_group_name_H-M   'P 1'
#
loop_
_entity.id
_entity.type
_entity.pdbx_description
1 polymer ?
#
loop_
_entity_poly.entity_id
_entity_poly.type
_entity_poly.pdbx_seq_one_letter_code
_entity_poly.pdbx_strand_id
1 'polypeptide(L)'
;LTGRLVRLQQHVNELGAGDLSVRVEVEGKDEVAELACSFNRAAERIQKLMSAQKETLASASHELRSPLTRIRMAIELMGKDEHIELRERIEQDISELDELIEELLTASRLDYVARPQRRESVDLLALVAEEAVRVDAQFEGKPITIPGDAKL
;
A
#
# COMPACT_ATOMS: atom_id res chain seq x y z
N LEU A 1 -1.33 10.12 -38.74
CA LEU A 1 -2.00 10.97 -37.71
C LEU A 1 -2.98 10.16 -36.87
N THR A 2 -4.00 9.54 -37.47
CA THR A 2 -5.02 8.72 -36.76
C THR A 2 -4.43 7.62 -35.87
N GLY A 3 -3.39 6.90 -36.32
CA GLY A 3 -2.76 5.86 -35.49
C GLY A 3 -2.12 6.36 -34.18
N ARG A 4 -1.52 7.56 -34.18
CA ARG A 4 -0.92 8.17 -32.97
C ARG A 4 -1.98 8.60 -31.97
N LEU A 5 -3.11 9.12 -32.45
CA LEU A 5 -4.25 9.49 -31.61
C LEU A 5 -4.95 8.27 -31.00
N VAL A 6 -5.10 7.18 -31.75
CA VAL A 6 -5.67 5.92 -31.23
C VAL A 6 -4.79 5.34 -30.13
N ARG A 7 -3.46 5.34 -30.30
CA ARG A 7 -2.53 4.91 -29.24
C ARG A 7 -2.65 5.78 -27.98
N LEU A 8 -2.66 7.11 -28.15
CA LEU A 8 -2.86 8.04 -27.03
C LEU A 8 -4.17 7.76 -26.30
N GLN A 9 -5.27 7.54 -27.01
CA GLN A 9 -6.57 7.22 -26.42
C GLN A 9 -6.55 5.91 -25.63
N GLN A 10 -5.88 4.87 -26.14
CA GLN A 10 -5.69 3.61 -25.41
C GLN A 10 -4.97 3.83 -24.08
N HIS A 11 -3.88 4.58 -24.09
CA HIS A 11 -3.08 4.86 -22.89
C HIS A 11 -3.82 5.73 -21.88
N VAL A 12 -4.66 6.66 -22.36
CA VAL A 12 -5.57 7.44 -21.48
C VAL A 12 -6.58 6.52 -20.79
N ASN A 13 -7.14 5.56 -21.52
CA ASN A 13 -8.08 4.60 -20.93
C ASN A 13 -7.40 3.67 -19.92
N GLU A 14 -6.18 3.21 -20.21
CA GLU A 14 -5.39 2.39 -19.27
C GLU A 14 -5.04 3.17 -18.01
N LEU A 15 -4.64 4.45 -18.13
CA LEU A 15 -4.42 5.34 -17.00
C LEU A 15 -5.71 5.51 -16.18
N GLY A 16 -6.85 5.73 -16.85
CA GLY A 16 -8.17 5.84 -16.21
C GLY A 16 -8.66 4.54 -15.55
N ALA A 17 -8.14 3.39 -15.98
CA ALA A 17 -8.37 2.09 -15.36
C ALA A 17 -7.41 1.79 -14.19
N GLY A 18 -6.50 2.70 -13.85
CA GLY A 18 -5.61 2.61 -12.69
C GLY A 18 -4.15 2.27 -13.01
N ASP A 19 -3.78 2.05 -14.28
CA ASP A 19 -2.37 1.82 -14.62
C ASP A 19 -1.61 3.15 -14.76
N LEU A 20 -1.13 3.65 -13.62
CA LEU A 20 -0.33 4.88 -13.53
C LEU A 20 1.08 4.74 -14.11
N SER A 21 1.51 3.52 -14.50
CA SER A 21 2.80 3.28 -15.18
C SER A 21 2.79 3.76 -16.62
N VAL A 22 1.60 3.82 -17.23
CA VAL A 22 1.46 3.90 -18.68
C VAL A 22 2.02 5.21 -19.21
N ARG A 23 2.80 5.12 -20.28
CA ARG A 23 3.40 6.28 -20.96
C ARG A 23 3.27 6.11 -22.46
N VAL A 24 2.93 7.20 -23.12
CA VAL A 24 2.80 7.26 -24.58
C VAL A 24 4.16 7.58 -25.18
N GLU A 25 4.55 6.83 -26.20
CA GLU A 25 5.73 7.17 -26.99
C GLU A 25 5.53 8.50 -27.74
N VAL A 26 6.48 9.42 -27.58
CA VAL A 26 6.42 10.73 -28.22
C VAL A 26 7.09 10.64 -29.58
N GLU A 27 6.26 10.50 -30.61
CA GLU A 27 6.71 10.49 -32.01
C GLU A 27 6.44 11.83 -32.67
N GLY A 28 7.38 12.35 -33.47
CA GLY A 28 7.21 13.57 -34.27
C GLY A 28 7.44 14.87 -33.51
N LYS A 29 7.05 16.00 -34.12
CA LYS A 29 7.22 17.37 -33.61
C LYS A 29 5.98 18.25 -33.80
N ASP A 30 4.83 17.62 -34.04
CA ASP A 30 3.55 18.29 -34.27
C ASP A 30 2.73 18.36 -32.96
N GLU A 31 1.51 18.90 -33.05
CA GLU A 31 0.61 19.11 -31.92
C GLU A 31 0.26 17.80 -31.19
N VAL A 32 0.24 16.68 -31.91
CA VAL A 32 0.00 15.36 -31.32
C VAL A 32 1.19 14.93 -30.45
N ALA A 33 2.43 15.31 -30.83
CA ALA A 33 3.61 15.05 -30.01
C ALA A 33 3.61 15.90 -28.73
N GLU A 34 3.21 17.17 -28.84
CA GLU A 34 3.06 18.06 -27.69
C GLU A 34 1.97 17.59 -26.72
N LEU A 35 0.85 17.08 -27.25
CA LEU A 35 -0.22 16.48 -26.44
C LEU A 35 0.26 15.20 -25.72
N ALA A 36 1.00 14.32 -26.40
CA ALA A 36 1.59 13.13 -25.79
C ALA A 36 2.56 13.49 -24.65
N CYS A 37 3.42 14.50 -24.85
CA CYS A 37 4.26 15.05 -23.79
C CYS A 37 3.45 15.56 -22.60
N SER A 38 2.37 16.30 -22.84
CA SER A 38 1.51 16.86 -21.79
C SER A 38 0.79 15.76 -21.02
N PHE A 39 0.29 14.73 -21.71
CA PHE A 39 -0.27 13.53 -21.10
C PHE A 39 0.74 12.82 -20.19
N ASN A 40 1.96 12.57 -20.68
CA ASN A 40 3.00 11.90 -19.89
C ASN A 40 3.35 12.69 -18.62
N ARG A 41 3.43 14.03 -18.69
CA ARG A 41 3.64 14.88 -17.51
C ARG A 41 2.49 14.80 -16.51
N ALA A 42 1.25 14.77 -16.99
CA ALA A 42 0.08 14.62 -16.13
C ALA A 42 0.07 13.24 -15.44
N ALA A 43 0.31 12.17 -16.20
CA ALA A 43 0.42 10.81 -15.69
C ALA A 43 1.54 10.68 -14.62
N GLU A 44 2.72 11.27 -14.87
CA GLU A 44 3.81 11.29 -13.89
C GLU A 44 3.43 12.06 -12.61
N ARG A 45 2.75 13.20 -12.74
CA ARG A 45 2.32 13.97 -11.57
C ARG A 45 1.28 13.22 -10.75
N ILE A 46 0.32 12.55 -11.38
CA ILE A 46 -0.67 11.70 -10.71
C ILE A 46 0.03 10.55 -9.99
N GLN A 47 0.96 9.85 -10.65
CA GLN A 47 1.73 8.76 -10.04
C GLN A 47 2.50 9.25 -8.80
N LYS A 48 3.17 10.41 -8.86
CA LYS A 48 3.88 10.99 -7.71
C LYS A 48 2.95 11.33 -6.55
N LEU A 49 1.78 11.92 -6.83
CA LEU A 49 0.78 12.25 -5.81
C LEU A 49 0.26 11.00 -5.09
N MET A 50 -0.05 9.94 -5.85
CA MET A 50 -0.51 8.67 -5.31
C MET A 50 0.58 8.00 -4.46
N SER A 51 1.83 7.98 -4.92
CA SER A 51 2.95 7.46 -4.13
C SER A 51 3.15 8.23 -2.82
N ALA A 52 3.07 9.57 -2.86
CA ALA A 52 3.21 10.41 -1.66
C ALA A 52 2.06 10.19 -0.66
N GLN A 53 0.82 10.01 -1.15
CA GLN A 53 -0.33 9.68 -0.31
C GLN A 53 -0.12 8.34 0.41
N LYS A 54 0.39 7.32 -0.29
CA LYS A 54 0.69 6.01 0.31
C LYS A 54 1.76 6.12 1.40
N GLU A 55 2.83 6.85 1.15
CA GLU A 55 3.89 7.09 2.14
C GLU A 55 3.35 7.82 3.37
N THR A 56 2.45 8.79 3.16
CA THR A 56 1.78 9.53 4.24
C THR A 56 0.92 8.61 5.10
N LEU A 57 0.12 7.74 4.47
CA LEU A 57 -0.72 6.76 5.16
C LEU A 57 0.12 5.75 5.95
N ALA A 58 1.21 5.25 5.35
CA ALA A 58 2.14 4.33 6.03
C ALA A 58 2.79 4.99 7.26
N SER A 59 3.28 6.23 7.12
CA SER A 59 3.87 6.97 8.24
C SER A 59 2.85 7.21 9.35
N ALA A 60 1.64 7.65 9.00
CA ALA A 60 0.57 7.88 9.97
C ALA A 60 0.20 6.62 10.75
N SER A 61 0.10 5.47 10.07
CA SER A 61 -0.13 4.17 10.73
C SER A 61 0.96 3.85 11.76
N HIS A 62 2.23 3.96 11.37
CA HIS A 62 3.35 3.71 12.29
C HIS A 62 3.35 4.67 13.48
N GLU A 63 3.04 5.95 13.25
CA GLU A 63 2.95 6.96 14.30
C GLU A 63 1.76 6.74 15.25
N LEU A 64 0.66 6.14 14.78
CA LEU A 64 -0.53 5.82 15.58
C LEU A 64 -0.37 4.55 16.42
N ARG A 65 0.39 3.54 15.96
CA ARG A 65 0.66 2.33 16.76
C ARG A 65 1.37 2.65 18.08
N SER A 66 2.30 3.60 18.09
CA SER A 66 3.04 4.00 19.29
C SER A 66 2.16 4.55 20.45
N PRO A 67 1.27 5.54 20.23
CA PRO A 67 0.33 5.99 21.25
C PRO A 67 -0.69 4.91 21.62
N LEU A 68 -1.15 4.07 20.68
CA LEU A 68 -2.05 2.95 21.00
C LEU A 68 -1.41 1.95 21.96
N THR A 69 -0.16 1.55 21.70
CA THR A 69 0.62 0.71 22.62
C THR A 69 0.78 1.35 24.00
N ARG A 70 1.06 2.66 24.06
CA ARG A 70 1.16 3.38 25.34
C ARG A 70 -0.16 3.43 26.10
N ILE A 71 -1.29 3.58 25.42
CA ILE A 71 -2.62 3.55 26.05
C ILE A 71 -2.90 2.14 26.58
N ARG A 72 -2.62 1.09 25.80
CA ARG A 72 -2.74 -0.32 26.24
C ARG A 72 -1.93 -0.57 27.52
N MET A 73 -0.66 -0.15 27.54
CA MET A 73 0.19 -0.26 28.75
C MET A 73 -0.35 0.53 29.94
N ALA A 74 -0.87 1.74 29.72
CA ALA A 74 -1.45 2.55 30.80
C ALA A 74 -2.67 1.88 31.44
N ILE A 75 -3.49 1.20 30.63
CA ILE A 75 -4.66 0.44 31.07
C ILE A 75 -4.26 -0.82 31.84
N GLU A 76 -3.24 -1.55 31.37
CA GLU A 76 -2.69 -2.70 32.10
C GLU A 76 -2.16 -2.34 33.49
N LEU A 77 -1.73 -1.08 33.68
CA LEU A 77 -1.27 -0.54 34.97
C LEU A 77 -2.42 -0.02 35.85
N MET A 78 -3.64 0.13 35.34
CA MET A 78 -4.81 0.47 36.16
C MET A 78 -5.16 -0.72 37.07
N GLY A 79 -5.46 -0.44 38.34
CA GLY A 79 -5.71 -1.47 39.35
C GLY A 79 -6.85 -2.42 38.94
N LYS A 80 -6.67 -3.73 39.19
CA LYS A 80 -7.56 -4.79 38.70
C LYS A 80 -9.01 -4.73 39.22
N ASP A 81 -9.27 -3.97 40.28
CA ASP A 81 -10.52 -4.06 41.04
C ASP A 81 -11.50 -2.89 40.81
N GLU A 82 -11.06 -1.78 40.20
CA GLU A 82 -11.94 -0.66 39.80
C GLU A 82 -11.88 -0.50 38.27
N HIS A 83 -13.05 -0.64 37.63
CA HIS A 83 -13.26 -0.37 36.19
C HIS A 83 -12.85 -1.46 35.18
N ILE A 84 -13.04 -2.76 35.50
CA ILE A 84 -12.82 -3.88 34.58
C ILE A 84 -13.57 -3.68 33.24
N GLU A 85 -14.87 -3.36 33.26
CA GLU A 85 -15.65 -3.17 32.03
C GLU A 85 -15.16 -2.00 31.16
N LEU A 86 -14.67 -0.91 31.79
CA LEU A 86 -14.12 0.23 31.05
C LEU A 86 -12.78 -0.14 30.42
N ARG A 87 -11.96 -0.91 31.13
CA ARG A 87 -10.68 -1.44 30.64
C ARG A 87 -10.89 -2.36 29.43
N GLU A 88 -11.80 -3.33 29.54
CA GLU A 88 -12.12 -4.25 28.44
C GLU A 88 -12.63 -3.49 27.21
N ARG A 89 -13.48 -2.48 27.40
CA ARG A 89 -13.95 -1.61 26.31
C ARG A 89 -12.82 -0.84 25.63
N ILE A 90 -11.90 -0.25 26.39
CA ILE A 90 -10.80 0.50 25.77
C ILE A 90 -9.80 -0.45 25.08
N GLU A 91 -9.53 -1.63 25.64
CA GLU A 91 -8.73 -2.66 24.97
C GLU A 91 -9.37 -3.13 23.65
N GLN A 92 -10.70 -3.22 23.62
CA GLN A 92 -11.46 -3.51 22.40
C GLN A 92 -11.38 -2.36 21.39
N ASP A 93 -11.63 -1.11 21.81
CA ASP A 93 -11.54 0.08 20.94
C ASP A 93 -10.13 0.22 20.32
N ILE A 94 -9.07 -0.05 21.09
CA ILE A 94 -7.69 -0.06 20.59
C ILE A 94 -7.49 -1.13 19.51
N SER A 95 -8.05 -2.32 19.72
CA SER A 95 -7.90 -3.43 18.78
C SER A 95 -8.69 -3.15 17.48
N GLU A 96 -9.89 -2.57 17.58
CA GLU A 96 -10.66 -2.11 16.42
C GLU A 96 -9.92 -1.00 15.64
N LEU A 97 -9.23 -0.09 16.34
CA LEU A 97 -8.40 0.94 15.69
C LEU A 97 -7.20 0.33 14.95
N ASP A 98 -6.53 -0.67 15.53
CA ASP A 98 -5.44 -1.39 14.85
C ASP A 98 -5.96 -2.09 13.58
N GLU A 99 -7.12 -2.76 13.65
CA GLU A 99 -7.74 -3.40 12.47
C GLU A 99 -8.09 -2.39 11.37
N LEU A 100 -8.72 -1.26 11.73
CA LEU A 100 -9.04 -0.19 10.77
C LEU A 100 -7.80 0.41 10.11
N ILE A 101 -6.70 0.54 10.87
CA ILE A 101 -5.42 1.01 10.33
C ILE A 101 -4.87 0.00 9.31
N GLU A 102 -4.91 -1.30 9.62
CA GLU A 102 -4.46 -2.35 8.68
C GLU A 102 -5.32 -2.40 7.42
N GLU A 103 -6.64 -2.31 7.54
CA GLU A 103 -7.56 -2.27 6.40
C GLU A 103 -7.27 -1.07 5.49
N LEU A 104 -7.08 0.11 6.08
CA LEU A 104 -6.76 1.34 5.33
C LEU A 104 -5.42 1.23 4.58
N LEU A 105 -4.39 0.68 5.22
CA LEU A 105 -3.11 0.44 4.58
C LEU A 105 -3.20 -0.59 3.45
N THR A 106 -3.98 -1.66 3.66
CA THR A 106 -4.18 -2.72 2.68
C THR A 106 -4.92 -2.19 1.45
N ALA A 107 -6.00 -1.43 1.64
CA ALA A 107 -6.72 -0.77 0.56
C ALA A 107 -5.80 0.17 -0.24
N SER A 108 -4.98 0.99 0.45
CA SER A 108 -4.01 1.88 -0.19
C SER A 108 -2.94 1.14 -1.01
N ARG A 109 -2.61 -0.12 -0.67
CA ARG A 109 -1.67 -0.95 -1.44
C ARG A 109 -2.34 -1.56 -2.69
N LEU A 110 -3.61 -1.97 -2.59
CA LEU A 110 -4.36 -2.66 -3.64
C LEU A 110 -4.73 -1.77 -4.84
N ASP A 111 -5.02 -0.48 -4.61
CA ASP A 111 -5.42 0.48 -5.68
C ASP A 111 -4.36 0.69 -6.78
N TYR A 112 -3.13 0.22 -6.59
CA TYR A 112 -2.03 0.34 -7.55
C TYR A 112 -1.67 -0.97 -8.27
N VAL A 113 -2.27 -2.11 -7.92
CA VAL A 113 -1.91 -3.41 -8.53
C VAL A 113 -2.64 -3.61 -9.87
N ALA A 114 -2.53 -2.64 -10.78
CA ALA A 114 -2.87 -2.85 -12.19
C ALA A 114 -1.71 -3.51 -12.96
N ARG A 115 -0.46 -3.42 -12.47
CA ARG A 115 0.70 -4.22 -12.94
C ARG A 115 1.85 -4.15 -11.92
N PRO A 116 2.41 -5.28 -11.45
CA PRO A 116 3.60 -5.25 -10.61
C PRO A 116 4.79 -4.71 -11.43
N GLN A 117 5.30 -3.52 -11.08
CA GLN A 117 6.41 -2.86 -11.79
C GLN A 117 7.78 -3.56 -11.60
N ARG A 118 7.88 -4.55 -10.71
CA ARG A 118 8.99 -5.51 -10.70
C ARG A 118 8.60 -6.68 -9.80
N ARG A 119 8.44 -7.87 -10.37
CA ARG A 119 8.40 -9.09 -9.55
C ARG A 119 9.84 -9.41 -9.16
N GLU A 120 10.13 -9.41 -7.88
CA GLU A 120 11.40 -9.86 -7.33
C GLU A 120 11.26 -11.27 -6.75
N SER A 121 12.41 -11.89 -6.50
CA SER A 121 12.46 -13.25 -5.98
C SER A 121 12.21 -13.19 -4.46
N VAL A 122 11.00 -13.56 -4.03
CA VAL A 122 10.58 -13.51 -2.61
C VAL A 122 10.74 -14.89 -1.98
N ASP A 123 11.50 -14.98 -0.89
CA ASP A 123 11.60 -16.19 -0.06
C ASP A 123 10.42 -16.24 0.93
N LEU A 124 9.46 -17.12 0.65
CA LEU A 124 8.26 -17.26 1.46
C LEU A 124 8.56 -17.81 2.86
N LEU A 125 9.62 -18.61 3.01
CA LEU A 125 9.97 -19.17 4.32
C LEU A 125 10.51 -18.07 5.23
N ALA A 126 11.33 -17.17 4.68
CA ALA A 126 11.81 -16.01 5.41
C ALA A 126 10.66 -15.06 5.81
N LEU A 127 9.73 -14.81 4.88
CA LEU A 127 8.56 -13.95 5.13
C LEU A 127 7.66 -14.52 6.24
N VAL A 128 7.34 -15.82 6.16
CA VAL A 128 6.53 -16.50 7.19
C VAL A 128 7.27 -16.56 8.52
N ALA A 129 8.61 -16.70 8.53
CA ALA A 129 9.38 -16.66 9.75
C ALA A 129 9.33 -15.30 10.46
N GLU A 130 9.39 -14.20 9.70
CA GLU A 130 9.25 -12.85 10.25
C GLU A 130 7.86 -12.65 10.89
N GLU A 131 6.82 -13.10 10.21
CA GLU A 131 5.44 -13.03 10.72
C GLU A 131 5.21 -13.95 11.91
N ALA A 132 5.76 -15.16 11.90
CA ALA A 132 5.65 -16.12 12.98
C ALA A 132 6.27 -15.61 14.29
N VAL A 133 7.38 -14.87 14.21
CA VAL A 133 7.97 -14.18 15.36
C VAL A 133 7.03 -13.09 15.89
N ARG A 134 6.34 -12.37 15.01
CA ARG A 134 5.42 -11.29 15.40
C ARG A 134 4.20 -11.81 16.16
N VAL A 135 3.72 -13.00 15.83
CA VAL A 135 2.50 -13.60 16.43
C VAL A 135 2.78 -14.75 17.41
N ASP A 136 4.06 -15.00 17.73
CA ASP A 136 4.50 -16.11 18.58
C ASP A 136 3.98 -17.49 18.12
N ALA A 137 4.04 -17.75 16.81
CA ALA A 137 3.61 -19.01 16.21
C ALA A 137 4.80 -19.89 15.81
N GLN A 138 4.61 -21.20 15.93
CA GLN A 138 5.55 -22.19 15.36
C GLN A 138 5.07 -22.62 13.98
N PHE A 139 6.02 -22.80 13.06
CA PHE A 139 5.73 -23.34 11.74
C PHE A 139 6.89 -24.20 11.23
N GLU A 140 6.57 -25.16 10.36
CA GLU A 140 7.55 -25.90 9.57
C GLU A 140 7.23 -25.73 8.09
N GLY A 141 8.25 -25.54 7.27
CA GLY A 141 8.09 -25.33 5.85
C GLY A 141 9.37 -25.63 5.08
N LYS A 142 9.23 -25.78 3.76
CA LYS A 142 10.37 -25.84 2.84
C LYS A 142 10.63 -24.44 2.27
N PRO A 143 11.89 -24.06 2.04
CA PRO A 143 12.20 -22.80 1.36
C PRO A 143 11.61 -22.83 -0.05
N ILE A 144 10.74 -21.87 -0.33
CA ILE A 144 10.10 -21.68 -1.63
C ILE A 144 10.29 -20.23 -2.00
N THR A 145 10.84 -20.01 -3.20
CA THR A 145 11.01 -18.68 -3.75
C THR A 145 10.02 -18.47 -4.87
N ILE A 146 9.22 -17.40 -4.79
CA ILE A 146 8.24 -17.05 -5.83
C ILE A 146 8.48 -15.65 -6.37
N PRO A 147 8.17 -15.38 -7.64
CA PRO A 147 8.15 -14.02 -8.15
C PRO A 147 6.98 -13.25 -7.51
N GLY A 148 7.30 -12.27 -6.67
CA GLY A 148 6.33 -11.49 -5.89
C GLY A 148 6.81 -10.06 -5.63
N ASP A 149 6.05 -9.31 -4.84
CA ASP A 149 6.46 -8.02 -4.29
C ASP A 149 6.70 -8.24 -2.80
N ALA A 150 7.94 -8.06 -2.31
CA ALA A 150 8.28 -8.33 -0.92
C ALA A 150 7.71 -7.27 0.06
N LYS A 151 7.11 -6.19 -0.46
CA LYS A 151 6.53 -5.09 0.34
C LYS A 151 5.01 -5.13 0.44
N LEU A 152 4.37 -6.16 -0.12
CA LEU A 152 2.95 -6.46 0.12
C LEU A 152 2.76 -7.00 1.53
#